data_AF-A0A3B6GV09-F1
#
_entry.id   AF-A0A3B6GV09-F1
#
_cell.length_a   1.000
_cell.length_b   1.000
_cell.length_c   1.000
_cell.angle_alpha   90.00
_cell.angle_beta   90.00
_cell.angle_gamma   90.00
#
_symmetry.space_group_name_H-M   'P 1'
#
loop_
_entity.id
_entity.type
_entity.pdbx_description
1 polymer ?
#
loop_
_entity_poly.entity_id
_entity_poly.type
_entity_poly.pdbx_seq_one_letter_code
_entity_poly.pdbx_strand_id
1 'polypeptide(L)'
;MENPLLEMVIRGLPLLVDDVDLAQSLLDLVHAEIDRTEARLGEVAAQLEQIQGLALELEGMRLALPVATEELLAANEASFHALLRQQRHLTQAVQVLLVLRAAAYTRSRSHLVPGVLLAAASAAVAPGFRTFVRFSVLVLGFLFASGRGG
;
A
#
# COMPACT_ATOMS: atom_id res chain seq x y z
N MET A 1 -10.89 16.11 -0.62
CA MET A 1 -10.74 15.53 0.73
C MET A 1 -9.29 15.14 0.88
N GLU A 2 -8.56 15.82 1.75
CA GLU A 2 -7.19 15.43 2.12
C GLU A 2 -7.23 14.06 2.80
N ASN A 3 -6.30 13.18 2.45
CA ASN A 3 -6.26 11.83 3.02
C ASN A 3 -5.77 11.92 4.47
N PRO A 4 -6.61 11.62 5.48
CA PRO A 4 -6.25 11.78 6.89
C PRO A 4 -5.07 10.89 7.30
N LEU A 5 -4.88 9.75 6.61
CA LEU A 5 -3.71 8.89 6.82
C LEU A 5 -2.43 9.55 6.30
N LEU A 6 -2.51 10.23 5.15
CA LEU A 6 -1.37 10.97 4.61
C LEU A 6 -0.98 12.14 5.52
N GLU A 7 -1.97 12.87 6.05
CA GLU A 7 -1.72 13.96 6.98
C GLU A 7 -1.11 13.47 8.30
N MET A 8 -1.57 12.33 8.81
CA MET A 8 -1.01 11.66 9.98
C MET A 8 0.42 11.18 9.73
N VAL A 9 0.72 10.61 8.56
CA VAL A 9 2.08 10.21 8.16
C VAL A 9 3.00 11.43 8.05
N ILE A 10 2.54 12.53 7.43
CA ILE A 10 3.34 13.76 7.27
C ILE A 10 3.62 14.40 8.63
N ARG A 11 2.62 14.53 9.51
CA ARG A 11 2.84 15.09 10.87
C ARG A 11 3.70 14.16 11.74
N GLY A 12 3.58 12.85 11.55
CA GLY A 12 4.30 11.83 12.33
C GLY A 12 5.70 11.51 11.81
N LEU A 13 6.13 12.06 10.68
CA LEU A 13 7.40 11.77 10.00
C LEU A 13 8.62 11.70 10.94
N PRO A 14 8.84 12.65 11.87
CA PRO A 14 10.00 12.60 12.76
C PRO A 14 9.98 11.37 13.68
N LEU A 15 8.82 11.04 14.28
CA LEU A 15 8.66 9.87 15.15
C LEU A 15 8.79 8.56 14.36
N LEU A 16 8.19 8.51 13.17
CA LEU A 16 8.20 7.35 12.28
C LEU A 16 9.61 6.93 11.83
N VAL A 17 10.56 7.88 11.77
CA VAL A 17 11.96 7.61 11.40
C VAL A 17 12.77 7.09 12.59
N ASP A 18 12.32 7.30 13.82
CA ASP A 18 13.02 6.84 15.03
C ASP A 18 12.37 5.57 15.64
N ASP A 19 11.13 5.26 15.26
CA ASP A 19 10.36 4.14 15.81
C ASP A 19 9.87 3.16 14.71
N VAL A 20 10.56 2.02 14.63
CA VAL A 20 10.26 0.93 13.67
C VAL A 20 8.91 0.28 13.95
N ASP A 21 8.53 0.15 15.22
CA ASP A 21 7.31 -0.53 15.63
C ASP A 21 6.08 0.35 15.35
N LEU A 22 6.21 1.67 15.55
CA LEU A 22 5.21 2.64 15.13
C LEU A 22 5.00 2.64 13.61
N ALA A 23 6.08 2.60 12.83
CA ALA A 23 6.00 2.50 11.37
C ALA A 23 5.32 1.20 10.93
N GLN A 24 5.58 0.08 11.62
CA GLN A 24 4.92 -1.19 11.35
C GLN A 24 3.43 -1.17 11.70
N SER A 25 3.06 -0.65 12.88
CA SER A 25 1.66 -0.47 13.30
C SER A 25 0.86 0.33 12.28
N LEU A 26 1.46 1.40 11.73
CA LEU A 26 0.81 2.22 10.71
C LEU A 26 0.69 1.51 9.35
N LEU A 27 1.68 0.69 8.97
CA LEU A 27 1.56 -0.20 7.80
C LEU A 27 0.40 -1.18 7.95
N ASP A 28 0.28 -1.81 9.12
CA ASP A 28 -0.79 -2.79 9.37
C ASP A 28 -2.18 -2.13 9.32
N LEU A 29 -2.30 -0.91 9.85
CA LEU A 29 -3.53 -0.12 9.75
C LEU A 29 -3.87 0.21 8.29
N VAL A 30 -2.89 0.64 7.48
CA VAL A 30 -3.11 0.97 6.07
C VAL A 30 -3.47 -0.27 5.26
N HIS A 31 -2.84 -1.42 5.51
CA HIS A 31 -3.23 -2.69 4.88
C HIS A 31 -4.67 -3.08 5.22
N ALA A 32 -5.07 -2.99 6.49
CA ALA A 32 -6.46 -3.26 6.87
C ALA A 32 -7.45 -2.33 6.16
N GLU A 33 -7.07 -1.07 5.89
CA GLU A 33 -7.91 -0.15 5.14
C GLU A 33 -7.96 -0.45 3.64
N ILE A 34 -6.89 -1.01 3.06
CA ILE A 34 -6.88 -1.55 1.69
C ILE A 34 -7.88 -2.71 1.60
N ASP A 35 -7.80 -3.68 2.52
CA ASP A 35 -8.70 -4.84 2.52
C ASP A 35 -10.17 -4.42 2.60
N ARG A 36 -10.48 -3.43 3.46
CA ARG A 36 -11.84 -2.85 3.54
C ARG A 36 -12.25 -2.14 2.26
N THR A 37 -11.34 -1.41 1.63
CA THR A 37 -11.60 -0.70 0.37
C THR A 37 -11.85 -1.69 -0.77
N GLU A 38 -11.12 -2.80 -0.82
CA GLU A 38 -11.31 -3.87 -1.79
C GLU A 38 -12.66 -4.58 -1.61
N ALA A 39 -13.05 -4.88 -0.37
CA ALA A 39 -14.36 -5.44 -0.09
C ALA A 39 -15.50 -4.53 -0.60
N ARG A 40 -15.42 -3.22 -0.33
CA ARG A 40 -16.39 -2.23 -0.81
C ARG A 40 -16.39 -2.09 -2.34
N LEU A 41 -15.23 -2.18 -2.98
CA LEU A 41 -15.13 -2.19 -4.44
C LEU A 41 -15.87 -3.40 -5.03
N GLY A 42 -15.74 -4.57 -4.40
CA GLY A 42 -16.47 -5.77 -4.79
C GLY A 42 -17.99 -5.61 -4.66
N GLU A 43 -18.45 -5.03 -3.55
CA GLU A 43 -19.88 -4.74 -3.33
C GLU A 43 -20.45 -3.79 -4.40
N VAL A 44 -19.76 -2.66 -4.66
CA VAL A 44 -20.21 -1.67 -5.65
C VAL A 44 -20.15 -2.26 -7.07
N ALA A 45 -19.13 -3.06 -7.39
CA ALA A 45 -19.03 -3.74 -8.69
C ALA A 45 -20.19 -4.72 -8.91
N ALA A 46 -20.54 -5.52 -7.89
CA ALA A 46 -21.68 -6.43 -7.96
C ALA A 46 -23.02 -5.68 -8.13
N GLN A 47 -23.18 -4.54 -7.46
CA GLN A 47 -24.37 -3.70 -7.66
C GLN A 47 -24.43 -3.10 -9.06
N LEU A 48 -23.30 -2.65 -9.63
CA LEU A 48 -23.25 -2.16 -11.01
C LEU A 48 -23.64 -3.25 -12.01
N GLU A 49 -23.14 -4.48 -11.83
CA GLU A 49 -23.50 -5.62 -12.68
C GLU A 49 -25.00 -5.94 -12.61
N GLN A 50 -25.59 -5.91 -11.41
CA GLN A 50 -27.04 -6.10 -11.23
C GLN A 50 -27.86 -5.01 -11.93
N ILE A 51 -27.47 -3.74 -11.79
CA ILE A 51 -28.18 -2.62 -12.43
C ILE A 51 -28.04 -2.71 -13.96
N GLN A 52 -26.87 -3.07 -14.47
CA GLN A 52 -26.65 -3.28 -15.90
C GLN A 52 -27.46 -4.46 -16.45
N GLY A 53 -27.57 -5.56 -15.69
CA GLY A 53 -28.43 -6.69 -16.04
C GLY A 53 -29.90 -6.30 -16.15
N LEU A 54 -30.42 -5.54 -15.16
CA LEU A 54 -31.79 -5.02 -15.20
C LEU A 54 -32.01 -4.06 -16.38
N ALA A 55 -31.02 -3.22 -16.70
CA ALA A 55 -31.10 -2.32 -17.84
C ALA A 55 -31.19 -3.08 -19.18
N LEU A 56 -30.38 -4.13 -19.35
CA LEU A 56 -30.41 -5.01 -20.52
C LEU A 56 -31.74 -5.76 -20.65
N GLU A 57 -32.31 -6.25 -19.55
CA GLU A 57 -33.63 -6.89 -19.54
C GLU A 57 -34.74 -5.93 -19.97
N LEU A 58 -34.74 -4.71 -19.42
CA LEU A 58 -35.71 -3.67 -19.77
C LEU A 58 -35.58 -3.25 -21.24
N GLU A 59 -34.35 -3.10 -21.74
CA GLU A 59 -34.09 -2.82 -23.15
C GLU A 59 -34.58 -3.95 -24.06
N GLY A 60 -34.36 -5.21 -23.67
CA GLY A 60 -34.89 -6.39 -24.36
C GLY A 60 -36.42 -6.43 -24.40
N MET A 61 -37.08 -5.91 -23.37
CA MET A 61 -38.54 -5.71 -23.32
C MET A 61 -39.01 -4.41 -23.99
N ARG A 62 -38.09 -3.60 -24.54
CA ARG A 62 -38.35 -2.25 -25.09
C ARG A 62 -39.04 -1.31 -24.08
N LEU A 63 -38.77 -1.52 -22.80
CA LEU A 63 -39.21 -0.65 -21.71
C LEU A 63 -38.13 0.40 -21.45
N ALA A 64 -38.55 1.63 -21.16
CA ALA A 64 -37.61 2.68 -20.76
C ALA A 64 -37.06 2.37 -19.37
N LEU A 65 -35.75 2.62 -19.19
CA LEU A 65 -35.12 2.51 -17.88
C LEU A 65 -35.72 3.59 -16.95
N PRO A 66 -36.11 3.27 -15.70
CA PRO A 66 -36.61 4.26 -14.77
C PRO A 66 -35.51 5.29 -14.46
N VAL A 67 -35.87 6.58 -14.39
CA VAL A 67 -34.94 7.66 -14.00
C VAL A 67 -34.24 7.37 -12.68
N ALA A 68 -34.95 6.76 -11.72
CA ALA A 68 -34.38 6.34 -10.44
C ALA A 68 -33.24 5.31 -10.59
N THR A 69 -33.27 4.48 -11.63
CA THR A 69 -32.25 3.46 -11.92
C THR A 69 -31.02 4.08 -12.60
N GLU A 70 -31.22 5.07 -13.47
CA GLU A 70 -30.12 5.86 -14.06
C GLU A 70 -29.36 6.67 -13.01
N GLU A 71 -30.08 7.32 -12.08
CA GLU A 71 -29.46 8.03 -10.95
C GLU A 71 -28.67 7.09 -10.05
N LEU A 72 -29.19 5.88 -9.79
CA LEU A 72 -28.51 4.87 -9.00
C LEU A 72 -27.21 4.38 -9.68
N LEU A 73 -27.25 4.18 -11.00
CA LEU A 73 -26.09 3.79 -11.80
C LEU A 73 -25.00 4.86 -11.75
N ALA A 74 -25.35 6.11 -11.98
CA ALA A 74 -24.42 7.23 -11.93
C ALA A 74 -23.79 7.40 -10.52
N ALA A 75 -24.59 7.24 -9.46
CA ALA A 75 -24.11 7.30 -8.07
C ALA A 75 -23.14 6.15 -7.74
N ASN A 76 -23.41 4.94 -8.23
CA ASN A 76 -22.53 3.78 -8.05
C ASN A 76 -21.24 3.89 -8.85
N GLU A 77 -21.28 4.39 -10.09
CA GLU A 77 -20.07 4.67 -10.87
C GLU A 77 -19.18 5.73 -10.19
N ALA A 78 -19.79 6.81 -9.68
CA ALA A 78 -19.06 7.83 -8.92
C ALA A 78 -18.40 7.24 -7.66
N SER A 79 -19.13 6.38 -6.94
CA SER A 79 -18.62 5.68 -5.75
C SER A 79 -17.46 4.73 -6.09
N PHE A 80 -17.59 3.96 -7.17
CA PHE A 80 -16.54 3.07 -7.67
C PHE A 80 -15.26 3.85 -8.00
N HIS A 81 -15.38 4.96 -8.73
CA HIS A 81 -14.24 5.83 -9.04
C HIS A 81 -13.64 6.51 -7.81
N ALA A 82 -14.43 6.84 -6.80
CA ALA A 82 -13.92 7.37 -5.53
C ALA A 82 -13.10 6.32 -4.78
N LEU A 83 -13.59 5.08 -4.70
CA LEU A 83 -12.91 3.96 -4.05
C LEU A 83 -11.59 3.61 -4.76
N LEU A 84 -11.55 3.61 -6.10
CA LEU A 84 -10.30 3.40 -6.86
C LEU A 84 -9.26 4.49 -6.58
N ARG A 85 -9.68 5.75 -6.44
CA ARG A 85 -8.78 6.84 -6.06
C ARG A 85 -8.24 6.64 -4.64
N GLN A 86 -9.10 6.25 -3.70
CA GLN A 86 -8.70 5.93 -2.33
C GLN A 86 -7.69 4.78 -2.30
N GLN A 87 -7.94 3.68 -3.03
CA GLN A 87 -7.02 2.54 -3.11
C GLN A 87 -5.63 2.99 -3.59
N ARG A 88 -5.55 3.81 -4.65
CA ARG A 88 -4.27 4.38 -5.12
C ARG A 88 -3.54 5.17 -4.04
N HIS A 89 -4.26 5.99 -3.27
CA HIS A 89 -3.65 6.76 -2.18
C HIS A 89 -3.16 5.87 -1.03
N LEU A 90 -3.89 4.79 -0.72
CA LEU A 90 -3.45 3.81 0.28
C LEU A 90 -2.21 3.06 -0.19
N THR A 91 -2.14 2.64 -1.47
CA THR A 91 -0.93 2.03 -2.03
C THR A 91 0.27 2.97 -1.96
N GLN A 92 0.09 4.27 -2.23
CA GLN A 92 1.13 5.28 -2.06
C GLN A 92 1.57 5.40 -0.60
N ALA A 93 0.64 5.40 0.35
CA ALA A 93 0.95 5.44 1.78
C ALA A 93 1.78 4.22 2.22
N VAL A 94 1.46 3.01 1.71
CA VAL A 94 2.26 1.80 1.96
C VAL A 94 3.71 1.98 1.47
N GLN A 95 3.90 2.50 0.26
CA GLN A 95 5.26 2.72 -0.29
C GLN A 95 6.07 3.68 0.58
N VAL A 96 5.48 4.80 1.01
CA VAL A 96 6.14 5.78 1.88
C VAL A 96 6.47 5.17 3.24
N LEU A 97 5.51 4.47 3.86
CA LEU A 97 5.71 3.84 5.16
C LEU A 97 6.76 2.72 5.12
N LEU A 98 6.88 1.97 4.02
CA LEU A 98 7.94 0.98 3.84
C LEU A 98 9.33 1.64 3.79
N VAL A 99 9.47 2.77 3.08
CA VAL A 99 10.71 3.56 3.05
C VAL A 99 11.04 4.09 4.44
N LEU A 100 10.05 4.62 5.17
CA LEU A 100 10.23 5.11 6.53
C LEU A 100 10.64 4.00 7.49
N ARG A 101 10.01 2.84 7.42
CA ARG A 101 10.37 1.67 8.22
C ARG A 101 11.81 1.22 7.95
N ALA A 102 12.24 1.21 6.69
CA ALA A 102 13.62 0.89 6.33
C ALA A 102 14.62 1.92 6.87
N ALA A 103 14.28 3.22 6.80
CA ALA A 103 15.06 4.29 7.38
C ALA A 103 15.16 4.15 8.91
N ALA A 104 14.05 3.87 9.60
CA ALA A 104 14.03 3.65 11.03
C ALA A 104 14.83 2.43 11.45
N TYR A 105 14.74 1.34 10.68
CA TYR A 105 15.50 0.12 10.95
C TYR A 105 17.01 0.33 10.78
N THR A 106 17.42 1.00 9.69
CA THR A 106 18.84 1.31 9.45
C THR A 106 19.40 2.27 10.49
N ARG A 107 18.61 3.25 10.95
CA ARG A 107 19.00 4.18 12.01
C ARG A 107 19.10 3.48 13.37
N SER A 108 18.10 2.70 13.74
CA SER A 108 18.08 1.86 14.94
C SER A 108 19.30 0.94 14.98
N ARG A 109 19.65 0.30 13.87
CA ARG A 109 20.79 -0.64 13.78
C ARG A 109 22.08 -0.01 13.25
N SER A 110 22.16 1.31 13.15
CA SER A 110 23.36 2.00 12.64
C SER A 110 24.60 1.70 13.49
N HIS A 111 24.41 1.49 14.79
CA HIS A 111 25.45 1.08 15.74
C HIS A 111 25.90 -0.39 15.58
N LEU A 112 25.15 -1.20 14.83
CA LEU A 112 25.42 -2.63 14.58
C LEU A 112 26.00 -2.89 13.18
N VAL A 113 26.04 -1.89 12.30
CA VAL A 113 26.62 -2.02 10.95
C VAL A 113 28.09 -1.59 11.03
N PRO A 114 29.07 -2.52 10.95
CA PRO A 114 30.47 -2.14 10.92
C PRO A 114 30.73 -1.28 9.68
N GLY A 115 31.50 -0.20 9.81
CA GLY A 115 31.79 0.74 8.71
C GLY A 115 32.31 0.08 7.41
N VAL A 116 32.81 -1.16 7.50
CA VAL A 116 33.23 -2.00 6.38
C VAL A 116 32.06 -2.40 5.45
N LEU A 117 30.84 -2.60 5.96
CA LEU A 117 29.66 -2.88 5.14
C LEU A 117 29.18 -1.65 4.35
N LEU A 118 29.35 -0.46 4.95
CA LEU A 118 29.08 0.82 4.28
C LEU A 118 30.06 1.07 3.13
N ALA A 119 31.34 0.71 3.32
CA ALA A 119 32.36 0.76 2.26
C ALA A 119 32.12 -0.31 1.16
N ALA A 120 31.62 -1.49 1.52
CA ALA A 120 31.26 -2.51 0.55
C ALA A 120 30.01 -2.12 -0.28
N ALA A 121 29.02 -1.46 0.37
CA ALA A 121 27.83 -0.96 -0.31
C ALA A 121 28.16 0.18 -1.30
N SER A 122 29.10 1.06 -0.98
CA SER A 122 29.56 2.10 -1.91
C SER A 122 30.39 1.54 -3.07
N ALA A 123 31.13 0.44 -2.85
CA ALA A 123 31.84 -0.28 -3.91
C ALA A 123 30.89 -1.09 -4.85
N ALA A 124 29.70 -1.47 -4.37
CA ALA A 124 28.71 -2.24 -5.14
C ALA A 124 27.87 -1.38 -6.12
N VAL A 125 28.14 -0.07 -6.23
CA VAL A 125 27.49 0.86 -7.17
C VAL A 125 28.03 0.72 -8.61
N ALA A 126 28.99 -0.18 -8.86
CA ALA A 126 29.43 -0.59 -10.21
C ALA A 126 28.72 -1.91 -10.65
N PRO A 127 28.39 -2.07 -11.94
CA PRO A 127 27.06 -2.53 -12.37
C PRO A 127 26.84 -4.05 -12.27
N GLY A 128 25.69 -4.41 -11.72
CA GLY A 128 25.12 -5.76 -11.82
C GLY A 128 23.98 -5.97 -10.84
N PHE A 129 22.74 -5.73 -11.28
CA PHE A 129 21.50 -5.91 -10.48
C PHE A 129 21.42 -7.28 -9.78
N ARG A 130 22.01 -8.30 -10.41
CA ARG A 130 22.08 -9.68 -9.90
C ARG A 130 23.04 -9.84 -8.71
N THR A 131 24.07 -9.00 -8.62
CA THR A 131 25.04 -8.97 -7.53
C THR A 131 24.43 -8.24 -6.32
N PHE A 132 23.69 -7.16 -6.55
CA PHE A 132 22.96 -6.44 -5.50
C PHE A 132 21.93 -7.32 -4.80
N VAL A 133 21.12 -8.07 -5.55
CA VAL A 133 20.14 -9.00 -4.97
C VAL A 133 20.83 -10.10 -4.14
N ARG A 134 21.94 -10.66 -4.64
CA ARG A 134 22.72 -11.66 -3.89
C ARG A 134 23.33 -11.09 -2.61
N PHE A 135 23.85 -9.87 -2.67
CA PHE A 135 24.45 -9.22 -1.50
C PHE A 135 23.38 -8.86 -0.46
N SER A 136 22.24 -8.31 -0.88
CA SER A 136 21.10 -8.03 0.00
C SER A 136 20.56 -9.30 0.66
N VAL A 137 20.48 -10.41 -0.07
CA VAL A 137 20.08 -11.71 0.51
C VAL A 137 21.12 -12.24 1.49
N LEU A 138 22.41 -12.08 1.23
CA LEU A 138 23.47 -12.49 2.16
C LEU A 138 23.52 -11.62 3.42
N VAL A 139 23.30 -10.31 3.29
CA VAL A 139 23.27 -9.37 4.42
C VAL A 139 22.01 -9.60 5.27
N LEU A 140 20.84 -9.80 4.65
CA LEU A 140 19.65 -10.25 5.38
C LEU A 140 19.89 -11.62 6.03
N GLY A 141 20.48 -12.56 5.30
CA GLY A 141 20.81 -13.89 5.82
C GLY A 141 21.71 -13.82 7.05
N PHE A 142 22.74 -12.97 7.05
CA PHE A 142 23.65 -12.81 8.18
C PHE A 142 22.99 -12.09 9.37
N LEU A 143 22.21 -11.03 9.12
CA LEU A 143 21.46 -10.31 10.16
C LEU A 143 20.38 -11.17 10.83
N PHE A 144 19.83 -12.16 10.12
CA PHE A 144 18.81 -13.07 10.63
C PHE A 144 19.37 -14.43 11.10
N ALA A 145 20.56 -14.86 10.64
CA ALA A 145 21.19 -16.12 11.08
C ALA A 145 21.90 -15.99 12.45
N SER A 146 22.43 -14.82 12.79
CA SER A 146 23.08 -14.59 14.10
C SER A 146 22.11 -14.61 15.31
N GLY A 147 20.82 -14.87 15.10
CA GLY A 147 19.83 -15.12 16.16
C GLY A 147 19.64 -16.59 16.54
N ARG A 148 20.37 -17.53 15.92
CA ARG A 148 20.34 -18.97 16.26
C ARG A 148 21.75 -19.50 16.51
N GLY A 149 22.30 -19.18 17.68
CA GLY A 149 23.52 -19.81 18.18
C GLY A 149 23.86 -19.29 19.57
N GLY A 150 23.49 -20.08 20.59
CA GLY A 150 24.08 -20.20 21.94
C GLY A 150 24.64 -18.95 22.61
#